data_AF-A0A1S1YWP2-F1
#
_entry.id   AF-A0A1S1YWP2-F1
#
_cell.length_a   1.000
_cell.length_b   1.000
_cell.length_c   1.000
_cell.angle_alpha   90.00
_cell.angle_beta   90.00
_cell.angle_gamma   90.00
#
_symmetry.space_group_name_H-M   'P 1'
#
loop_
_entity.id
_entity.type
_entity.pdbx_description
1 polymer ?
#
loop_
_entity_poly.entity_id
_entity_poly.type
_entity_poly.pdbx_seq_one_letter_code
_entity_poly.pdbx_strand_id
1 'polypeptide(L)'
;MKELLKKLKLIDYLHTELIIQQNDFVNKLRNHVDEGSTGIFADTFDVFSSSKNEYKGEVSFNGFKIKRRRKFFDTNMNMAVANWTYSQKEGKLIINTEINGFHGMVIPFYIFCIIIYGAFIVGLLSADKIGGNAPGLALPFIIIHVAFMMGIPYFIMRRGTKRLKHELAREFFYLTK
;
A
#
# COMPACT_ATOMS: atom_id res chain seq x y z
N MET A 1 14.30 8.92 -4.84
CA MET A 1 13.10 8.54 -4.04
C MET A 1 12.82 7.03 -4.06
N LYS A 2 12.54 6.38 -5.20
CA LYS A 2 12.16 4.94 -5.26
C LYS A 2 13.08 4.01 -4.44
N GLU A 3 14.40 4.13 -4.53
CA GLU A 3 15.34 3.27 -3.80
C GLU A 3 15.17 3.30 -2.27
N LEU A 4 14.77 4.44 -1.69
CA LEU A 4 14.45 4.53 -0.26
C LEU A 4 13.20 3.71 0.08
N LEU A 5 12.16 3.79 -0.76
CA LEU A 5 10.93 3.01 -0.59
C LEU A 5 11.17 1.51 -0.79
N LYS A 6 12.08 1.11 -1.68
CA LYS A 6 12.56 -0.28 -1.80
C LYS A 6 13.29 -0.74 -0.53
N LYS A 7 14.26 0.04 -0.04
CA LYS A 7 15.02 -0.26 1.20
C LYS A 7 14.10 -0.38 2.42
N LEU A 8 13.06 0.46 2.49
CA LEU A 8 12.01 0.42 3.52
C LEU A 8 10.98 -0.71 3.34
N LYS A 9 11.03 -1.48 2.24
CA LYS A 9 10.07 -2.54 1.85
C LYS A 9 8.63 -2.02 1.72
N LEU A 10 8.49 -0.81 1.20
CA LEU A 10 7.21 -0.18 0.81
C LEU A 10 6.96 -0.31 -0.71
N ILE A 11 8.02 -0.29 -1.51
CA ILE A 11 8.02 -0.83 -2.88
C ILE A 11 8.69 -2.21 -2.84
N ASP A 12 8.10 -3.20 -3.49
CA ASP A 12 8.68 -4.53 -3.71
C ASP A 12 8.36 -5.00 -5.14
N TYR A 13 9.14 -5.96 -5.65
CA TYR A 13 8.98 -6.56 -6.98
C TYR A 13 8.69 -8.06 -6.86
N LEU A 14 7.66 -8.55 -7.54
CA LEU A 14 7.56 -9.98 -7.87
C LEU A 14 8.38 -10.26 -9.15
N HIS A 15 8.40 -11.49 -9.63
CA HIS A 15 8.67 -11.82 -11.03
C HIS A 15 7.95 -13.13 -11.31
N THR A 16 7.24 -13.22 -12.43
CA THR A 16 6.37 -14.37 -12.71
C THR A 16 6.49 -14.79 -14.16
N GLU A 17 6.98 -16.01 -14.39
CA GLU A 17 6.86 -16.71 -15.66
C GLU A 17 5.63 -17.63 -15.63
N LEU A 18 4.77 -17.55 -16.64
CA LEU A 18 3.56 -18.37 -16.77
C LEU A 18 3.53 -19.05 -18.14
N ILE A 19 3.10 -20.32 -18.19
CA ILE A 19 2.90 -21.05 -19.45
C ILE A 19 1.45 -20.79 -19.94
N ILE A 20 1.23 -19.59 -20.47
CA ILE A 20 -0.06 -19.10 -20.98
C ILE A 20 0.20 -18.01 -22.03
N GLN A 21 -0.71 -17.80 -22.97
CA GLN A 21 -0.63 -16.64 -23.88
C GLN A 21 -1.06 -15.35 -23.19
N GLN A 22 -0.41 -14.24 -23.53
CA GLN A 22 -0.74 -12.90 -23.04
C GLN A 22 -2.22 -12.55 -23.16
N ASN A 23 -2.88 -12.90 -24.28
CA ASN A 23 -4.29 -12.60 -24.51
C ASN A 23 -5.22 -13.36 -23.56
N ASP A 24 -4.97 -14.66 -23.36
CA ASP A 24 -5.76 -15.51 -22.47
C ASP A 24 -5.60 -15.07 -21.02
N PHE A 25 -4.38 -14.72 -20.60
CA PHE A 25 -4.11 -14.16 -19.28
C PHE A 25 -4.82 -12.82 -19.07
N VAL A 26 -4.74 -11.89 -20.03
CA VAL A 26 -5.41 -10.58 -19.96
C VAL A 26 -6.93 -10.73 -19.84
N ASN A 27 -7.53 -11.64 -20.62
CA ASN A 27 -8.96 -11.91 -20.58
C ASN A 27 -9.38 -12.61 -19.27
N LYS A 28 -8.64 -13.62 -18.81
CA LYS A 28 -8.88 -14.25 -17.49
C LYS A 28 -8.73 -13.26 -16.34
N LEU A 29 -7.71 -12.40 -16.35
CA LEU A 29 -7.47 -11.40 -15.30
C LEU A 29 -8.58 -10.33 -15.28
N ARG A 30 -9.04 -9.84 -16.44
CA ARG A 30 -10.19 -8.92 -16.56
C ARG A 30 -11.42 -9.43 -15.83
N ASN A 31 -11.76 -10.70 -15.98
CA ASN A 31 -12.93 -11.28 -15.33
C ASN A 31 -12.86 -11.29 -13.78
N HIS A 32 -11.67 -11.11 -13.19
CA HIS A 32 -11.42 -11.08 -11.74
C HIS A 32 -11.11 -9.67 -11.19
N VAL A 33 -11.14 -8.64 -12.04
CA VAL A 33 -10.81 -7.24 -11.70
C VAL A 33 -11.96 -6.34 -12.14
N ASP A 34 -12.61 -5.66 -11.19
CA ASP A 34 -13.59 -4.63 -11.55
C ASP A 34 -12.89 -3.41 -12.17
N GLU A 35 -13.42 -2.90 -13.27
CA GLU A 35 -12.90 -1.67 -13.87
C GLU A 35 -13.10 -0.46 -12.95
N GLY A 36 -12.05 0.35 -12.79
CA GLY A 36 -12.15 1.65 -12.14
C GLY A 36 -10.87 2.16 -11.50
N SER A 37 -10.90 3.42 -11.08
CA SER A 37 -9.70 4.12 -10.62
C SER A 37 -9.02 3.45 -9.41
N THR A 38 -7.70 3.30 -9.52
CA THR A 38 -6.81 2.92 -8.42
C THR A 38 -6.45 4.09 -7.49
N GLY A 39 -6.99 5.29 -7.75
CA GLY A 39 -6.67 6.53 -7.02
C GLY A 39 -7.05 6.54 -5.54
N ILE A 40 -6.52 7.54 -4.83
CA ILE A 40 -6.59 7.74 -3.38
C ILE A 40 -8.04 7.82 -2.86
N PHE A 41 -8.89 8.58 -3.55
CA PHE A 41 -10.29 8.80 -3.15
C PHE A 41 -11.28 7.86 -3.86
N ALA A 42 -10.79 6.95 -4.71
CA ALA A 42 -11.64 6.07 -5.53
C ALA A 42 -12.39 4.99 -4.70
N ASP A 43 -11.92 4.71 -3.48
CA ASP A 43 -12.51 3.71 -2.58
C ASP A 43 -13.71 4.24 -1.78
N THR A 44 -13.98 5.55 -1.80
CA THR A 44 -15.01 6.21 -0.96
C THR A 44 -16.40 5.64 -1.18
N PHE A 45 -16.70 5.22 -2.42
CA PHE A 45 -17.97 4.61 -2.81
C PHE A 45 -17.88 3.09 -3.05
N ASP A 46 -16.68 2.49 -3.10
CA ASP A 46 -16.52 1.04 -3.32
C ASP A 46 -17.12 0.20 -2.19
N VAL A 47 -17.21 0.77 -0.98
CA VAL A 47 -17.80 0.10 0.18
C VAL A 47 -19.31 -0.16 0.04
N PHE A 48 -19.98 0.49 -0.93
CA PHE A 48 -21.37 0.24 -1.31
C PHE A 48 -21.50 -0.69 -2.54
N SER A 49 -20.39 -1.16 -3.11
CA SER A 49 -20.39 -2.08 -4.26
C SER A 49 -20.59 -3.54 -3.80
N SER A 50 -21.55 -4.23 -4.41
CA SER A 50 -21.87 -5.64 -4.16
C SER A 50 -21.02 -6.64 -4.96
N SER A 51 -20.04 -6.17 -5.74
CA SER A 51 -19.24 -7.05 -6.61
C SER A 51 -18.40 -8.07 -5.83
N LYS A 52 -18.33 -9.28 -6.39
CA LYS A 52 -17.63 -10.44 -5.81
C LYS A 52 -16.10 -10.29 -5.92
N ASN A 53 -15.61 -9.56 -6.92
CA ASN A 53 -14.18 -9.46 -7.23
C ASN A 53 -13.37 -8.85 -6.08
N GLU A 54 -12.20 -9.43 -5.82
CA GLU A 54 -11.26 -8.96 -4.79
C GLU A 54 -10.46 -7.73 -5.24
N TYR A 55 -10.35 -7.50 -6.54
CA TYR A 55 -9.51 -6.46 -7.13
C TYR A 55 -10.32 -5.42 -7.90
N LYS A 56 -9.79 -4.20 -7.94
CA LYS A 56 -10.28 -3.09 -8.77
C LYS A 56 -9.11 -2.42 -9.47
N GLY A 57 -9.30 -2.01 -10.71
CA GLY A 57 -8.27 -1.32 -11.47
C GLY A 57 -8.52 -1.24 -12.97
N GLU A 58 -7.43 -1.21 -13.72
CA GLU A 58 -7.41 -1.20 -15.18
C GLU A 58 -6.60 -2.41 -15.67
N VAL A 59 -7.11 -3.17 -16.63
CA VAL A 59 -6.40 -4.31 -17.24
C VAL A 59 -6.45 -4.18 -18.76
N SER A 60 -5.28 -4.11 -19.39
CA SER A 60 -5.11 -3.95 -20.84
C SER A 60 -4.12 -5.00 -21.38
N PHE A 61 -3.91 -5.01 -22.70
CA PHE A 61 -2.84 -5.79 -23.34
C PHE A 61 -1.44 -5.21 -23.12
N ASN A 62 -1.31 -3.91 -22.83
CA ASN A 62 0.00 -3.25 -22.63
C ASN A 62 0.47 -3.36 -21.17
N GLY A 63 -0.47 -3.44 -20.23
CA GLY A 63 -0.22 -3.54 -18.80
C GLY A 63 -1.48 -3.64 -17.97
N PHE A 64 -1.32 -3.78 -16.65
CA PHE A 64 -2.43 -3.66 -15.69
C PHE A 64 -2.05 -2.75 -14.51
N LYS A 65 -3.06 -2.12 -13.92
CA LYS A 65 -2.93 -1.28 -12.73
C LYS A 65 -4.04 -1.61 -11.74
N ILE A 66 -3.74 -2.40 -10.72
CA ILE A 66 -4.76 -2.98 -9.82
C ILE A 66 -4.44 -2.79 -8.34
N LYS A 67 -5.48 -2.72 -7.52
CA LYS A 67 -5.44 -2.76 -6.04
C LYS A 67 -6.52 -3.69 -5.50
N ARG A 68 -6.41 -4.09 -4.22
CA ARG A 68 -7.47 -4.82 -3.50
C ARG A 68 -8.65 -3.88 -3.24
N ARG A 69 -9.89 -4.30 -3.49
CA ARG A 69 -11.09 -3.52 -3.12
C ARG A 69 -11.20 -3.41 -1.60
N ARG A 70 -11.56 -2.22 -1.10
CA ARG A 70 -11.96 -2.01 0.29
C ARG A 70 -13.39 -2.50 0.51
N LYS A 71 -13.57 -3.48 1.41
CA LYS A 71 -14.88 -4.00 1.85
C LYS A 71 -15.19 -3.51 3.27
N PHE A 72 -16.47 -3.34 3.64
CA PHE A 72 -16.84 -3.00 5.04
C PHE A 72 -16.32 -4.09 6.00
N PHE A 73 -15.87 -3.67 7.18
CA PHE A 73 -15.25 -4.51 8.21
C PHE A 73 -14.00 -5.34 7.81
N ASP A 74 -13.44 -5.19 6.59
CA ASP A 74 -12.17 -5.83 6.27
C ASP A 74 -11.01 -5.13 7.00
N THR A 75 -10.60 -5.71 8.14
CA THR A 75 -9.42 -5.31 8.92
C THR A 75 -8.11 -5.45 8.14
N ASN A 76 -8.13 -6.06 6.96
CA ASN A 76 -7.00 -6.20 6.06
C ASN A 76 -6.93 -5.08 5.00
N MET A 77 -7.21 -3.83 5.41
CA MET A 77 -7.07 -2.64 4.56
C MET A 77 -5.69 -2.60 3.88
N ASN A 78 -5.66 -2.96 2.59
CA ASN A 78 -4.44 -2.99 1.78
C ASN A 78 -4.50 -1.88 0.72
N MET A 79 -3.76 -0.79 0.96
CA MET A 79 -3.71 0.38 0.08
C MET A 79 -2.59 0.29 -0.98
N ALA A 80 -1.99 -0.89 -1.17
CA ALA A 80 -0.96 -1.11 -2.17
C ALA A 80 -1.54 -1.23 -3.59
N VAL A 81 -0.78 -0.76 -4.58
CA VAL A 81 -1.13 -0.79 -6.00
C VAL A 81 -0.02 -1.48 -6.80
N ALA A 82 -0.40 -2.40 -7.69
CA ALA A 82 0.49 -3.04 -8.67
C ALA A 82 0.35 -2.36 -10.04
N ASN A 83 1.47 -1.99 -10.71
CA ASN A 83 1.49 -1.23 -11.99
C ASN A 83 2.41 -1.89 -13.08
N TRP A 84 1.89 -2.72 -13.99
CA TRP A 84 2.62 -3.86 -14.64
C TRP A 84 2.71 -3.85 -16.14
N THR A 85 3.75 -4.50 -16.66
CA THR A 85 3.98 -4.77 -18.09
C THR A 85 4.15 -6.27 -18.36
N TYR A 86 3.87 -6.67 -19.59
CA TYR A 86 4.00 -8.05 -20.06
C TYR A 86 5.14 -8.19 -21.08
N SER A 87 5.68 -9.39 -21.23
CA SER A 87 6.53 -9.78 -22.35
C SER A 87 6.35 -11.26 -22.63
N GLN A 88 5.85 -11.64 -23.80
CA GLN A 88 5.85 -13.03 -24.23
C GLN A 88 7.26 -13.39 -24.77
N LYS A 89 7.85 -14.49 -24.29
CA LYS A 89 9.12 -15.05 -24.80
C LYS A 89 9.06 -16.58 -24.73
N GLU A 90 9.53 -17.26 -25.78
CA GLU A 90 9.68 -18.74 -25.79
C GLU A 90 8.40 -19.48 -25.36
N GLY A 91 7.23 -18.98 -25.77
CA GLY A 91 5.92 -19.51 -25.41
C GLY A 91 5.42 -19.15 -24.00
N LYS A 92 6.28 -18.62 -23.12
CA LYS A 92 5.94 -18.14 -21.77
C LYS A 92 5.50 -16.67 -21.78
N LEU A 93 4.57 -16.35 -20.90
CA LEU A 93 4.24 -14.99 -20.50
C LEU A 93 5.11 -14.59 -19.29
N ILE A 94 6.01 -13.63 -19.49
CA ILE A 94 6.78 -12.99 -18.41
C ILE A 94 6.00 -11.76 -17.96
N ILE A 95 5.54 -11.77 -16.71
CA ILE A 95 4.87 -10.60 -16.11
C ILE A 95 5.90 -9.84 -15.26
N ASN A 96 6.33 -8.69 -15.76
CA ASN A 96 7.14 -7.75 -14.99
C ASN A 96 6.22 -6.73 -14.30
N THR A 97 5.79 -7.28 -13.14
CA THR A 97 4.84 -6.75 -10.48
C THR A 97 5.53 -5.79 -9.38
N GLU A 98 5.45 -4.46 -9.56
CA GLU A 98 5.96 -3.36 -8.75
C GLU A 98 4.80 -2.96 -7.88
N ILE A 99 4.94 -3.35 -6.62
CA ILE A 99 3.89 -3.31 -5.63
C ILE A 99 4.23 -2.13 -4.74
N ASN A 100 3.57 -1.00 -5.01
CA ASN A 100 3.77 0.21 -4.25
C ASN A 100 2.71 0.30 -3.15
N GLY A 101 3.12 0.01 -1.91
CA GLY A 101 2.33 0.25 -0.70
C GLY A 101 2.53 1.64 -0.09
N PHE A 102 3.45 2.46 -0.62
CA PHE A 102 3.61 3.84 -0.16
C PHE A 102 2.51 4.73 -0.72
N HIS A 103 1.79 5.39 0.18
CA HIS A 103 0.57 6.13 -0.14
C HIS A 103 0.71 7.62 0.17
N GLY A 104 0.35 8.49 -0.79
CA GLY A 104 0.63 9.94 -0.73
C GLY A 104 0.08 10.65 0.51
N MET A 105 -1.10 10.24 1.01
CA MET A 105 -1.71 10.82 2.22
C MET A 105 -0.88 10.65 3.51
N VAL A 106 0.10 9.73 3.53
CA VAL A 106 0.97 9.57 4.70
C VAL A 106 1.99 10.72 4.82
N ILE A 107 2.28 11.43 3.73
CA ILE A 107 3.17 12.60 3.72
C ILE A 107 2.63 13.74 4.60
N PRO A 108 1.42 14.30 4.37
CA PRO A 108 0.88 15.35 5.22
C PRO A 108 0.64 14.87 6.67
N PHE A 109 0.30 13.59 6.89
CA PHE A 109 0.18 13.03 8.23
C PHE A 109 1.52 13.05 9.00
N TYR A 110 2.63 12.65 8.39
CA TYR A 110 3.95 12.73 9.02
C TYR A 110 4.43 14.19 9.20
N ILE A 111 4.13 15.09 8.26
CA ILE A 111 4.42 16.54 8.42
C ILE A 111 3.65 17.09 9.62
N PHE A 112 2.36 16.79 9.76
CA PHE A 112 1.54 17.18 10.90
C PHE A 112 2.11 16.62 12.22
N CYS A 113 2.48 15.33 12.25
CA CYS A 113 3.14 14.75 13.43
C CYS A 113 4.42 15.49 13.81
N ILE A 114 5.29 15.81 12.85
CA ILE A 114 6.55 16.54 13.09
C ILE A 114 6.26 17.94 13.67
N ILE A 115 5.27 18.67 13.15
CA ILE A 115 4.88 19.99 13.67
C ILE A 115 4.36 19.89 15.11
N ILE A 116 3.43 18.96 15.37
CA ILE A 116 2.84 18.76 16.70
C ILE A 116 3.90 18.35 17.72
N TYR A 117 4.74 17.35 17.42
CA TYR A 117 5.79 16.92 18.35
C TYR A 117 6.90 17.96 18.52
N GLY A 118 7.22 18.74 17.47
CA GLY A 118 8.11 19.89 17.59
C GLY A 118 7.59 20.92 18.60
N ALA A 119 6.29 21.24 18.54
CA ALA A 119 5.65 22.13 19.51
C ALA A 119 5.66 21.55 20.95
N PHE A 120 5.39 20.24 21.12
CA PHE A 120 5.51 19.58 22.43
C PHE A 120 6.94 19.64 23.00
N ILE A 121 7.97 19.42 22.16
CA ILE A 121 9.38 19.48 22.58
C ILE A 121 9.77 20.91 22.98
N VAL A 122 9.39 21.92 22.17
CA VAL A 122 9.65 23.33 22.50
C VAL A 122 8.92 23.76 23.78
N GLY A 123 7.69 23.29 23.99
CA GLY A 123 6.94 23.52 25.22
C GLY A 123 7.63 22.92 26.45
N LEU A 124 8.06 21.66 26.38
CA LEU A 124 8.80 20.98 27.46
C LEU A 124 10.11 21.70 27.79
N LEU A 125 10.91 22.04 26.77
CA LEU A 125 12.18 22.78 26.95
C LEU A 125 12.01 24.24 27.44
N SER A 126 10.77 24.72 27.49
CA SER A 126 10.43 26.05 28.00
C SER A 126 9.73 26.03 29.36
N ALA A 127 9.23 24.88 29.81
CA ALA A 127 8.31 24.76 30.95
C ALA A 127 8.85 25.38 32.26
N ASP A 128 10.11 25.10 32.58
CA ASP A 128 10.80 25.64 33.78
C ASP A 128 10.81 27.18 33.80
N LYS A 129 10.86 27.82 32.62
CA LYS A 129 10.87 29.29 32.47
C LYS A 129 9.50 29.93 32.68
N ILE A 130 8.43 29.13 32.71
CA ILE A 130 7.03 29.57 32.89
C ILE A 130 6.48 29.16 34.26
N GLY A 131 7.34 28.66 35.17
CA GLY A 131 6.92 28.09 36.45
C GLY A 131 6.20 26.74 36.33
N GLY A 132 6.21 26.12 35.14
CA GLY A 132 5.58 24.84 34.89
C GLY A 132 6.49 23.69 35.33
N ASN A 133 6.15 23.03 36.43
CA ASN A 133 6.88 21.86 36.92
C ASN A 133 6.63 20.65 36.00
N ALA A 134 7.43 20.51 34.94
CA ALA A 134 7.25 19.47 33.93
C ALA A 134 7.52 18.08 34.52
N PRO A 135 6.52 17.19 34.62
CA PRO A 135 6.74 15.87 35.19
C PRO A 135 7.63 15.06 34.26
N GLY A 136 8.83 14.66 34.72
CA GLY A 136 9.74 13.80 33.94
C GLY A 136 9.14 12.48 33.46
N LEU A 137 8.02 12.07 34.09
CA LEU A 137 7.17 10.95 33.72
C LEU A 137 6.46 11.13 32.35
N ALA A 138 6.33 12.35 31.83
CA ALA A 138 5.70 12.62 30.52
C ALA A 138 6.61 12.32 29.32
N LEU A 139 7.95 12.45 29.47
CA LEU A 139 8.89 12.26 28.36
C LEU A 139 8.87 10.83 27.78
N PRO A 140 8.85 9.75 28.59
CA PRO A 140 8.70 8.38 28.08
C PRO A 140 7.39 8.16 27.32
N PHE A 141 6.26 8.70 27.81
CA PHE A 141 4.97 8.58 27.14
C PHE A 141 4.97 9.26 25.77
N ILE A 142 5.59 10.44 25.63
CA ILE A 142 5.71 11.13 24.34
C ILE A 142 6.58 10.31 23.38
N ILE A 143 7.72 9.78 23.81
CA ILE A 143 8.59 8.93 22.97
C ILE A 143 7.83 7.68 22.47
N ILE A 144 7.08 7.02 23.35
CA ILE A 144 6.25 5.85 23.00
C ILE A 144 5.14 6.24 22.02
N HIS A 145 4.48 7.38 22.24
CA HIS A 145 3.40 7.86 21.38
C HIS A 145 3.90 8.28 19.98
N VAL A 146 5.07 8.92 19.90
CA VAL A 146 5.79 9.17 18.62
C VAL A 146 6.07 7.85 17.90
N ALA A 147 6.62 6.86 18.61
CA ALA A 147 6.96 5.56 18.02
C ALA A 147 5.74 4.82 17.47
N PHE A 148 4.59 4.86 18.15
CA PHE A 148 3.34 4.30 17.63
C PHE A 148 2.78 5.10 16.45
N MET A 149 2.66 6.43 16.56
CA MET A 149 2.07 7.27 15.51
C MET A 149 2.88 7.24 14.21
N MET A 150 4.21 7.19 14.28
CA MET A 150 5.07 7.05 13.10
C MET A 150 5.20 5.58 12.63
N GLY A 151 5.21 4.62 13.56
CA GLY A 151 5.43 3.21 13.27
C GLY A 151 4.21 2.48 12.69
N ILE A 152 3.01 2.73 13.21
CA ILE A 152 1.79 2.01 12.79
C ILE A 152 1.49 2.20 11.29
N PRO A 153 1.48 3.43 10.71
CA PRO A 153 1.25 3.61 9.28
C PRO A 153 2.33 2.94 8.42
N TYR A 154 3.59 3.00 8.85
CA TYR A 154 4.69 2.28 8.19
C TYR A 154 4.47 0.76 8.16
N PHE A 155 4.11 0.16 9.29
CA PHE A 155 3.85 -1.28 9.36
C PHE A 155 2.61 -1.69 8.56
N ILE A 156 1.55 -0.86 8.52
CA ILE A 156 0.36 -1.09 7.68
C ILE A 156 0.75 -1.10 6.20
N MET A 157 1.46 -0.07 5.71
CA MET A 157 1.91 -0.01 4.31
C MET A 157 2.80 -1.20 3.94
N ARG A 158 3.81 -1.52 4.77
CA ARG A 158 4.74 -2.65 4.54
C ARG A 158 4.04 -4.02 4.59
N ARG A 159 3.03 -4.19 5.46
CA ARG A 159 2.18 -5.39 5.49
C ARG A 159 1.35 -5.48 4.20
N GLY A 160 0.81 -4.36 3.72
CA GLY A 160 0.09 -4.26 2.45
C GLY A 160 0.94 -4.69 1.24
N THR A 161 2.16 -4.15 1.11
CA THR A 161 3.13 -4.53 0.08
C THR A 161 3.42 -6.03 0.08
N LYS A 162 3.82 -6.59 1.24
CA LYS A 162 4.10 -8.04 1.36
C LYS A 162 2.86 -8.89 1.03
N ARG A 163 1.67 -8.44 1.45
CA ARG A 163 0.41 -9.15 1.24
C ARG A 163 0.02 -9.19 -0.23
N LEU A 164 -0.01 -8.04 -0.91
CA LEU A 164 -0.41 -7.98 -2.32
C LEU A 164 0.55 -8.79 -3.21
N LYS A 165 1.84 -8.87 -2.84
CA LYS A 165 2.83 -9.73 -3.52
C LYS A 165 2.48 -11.22 -3.42
N HIS A 166 2.07 -11.67 -2.25
CA HIS A 166 1.69 -13.07 -2.04
C HIS A 166 0.32 -13.39 -2.66
N GLU A 167 -0.65 -12.49 -2.55
CA GLU A 167 -1.98 -12.64 -3.16
C GLU A 167 -1.86 -12.69 -4.70
N LEU A 168 -1.15 -11.76 -5.34
CA LEU A 168 -0.98 -11.77 -6.81
C LEU A 168 -0.14 -12.95 -7.32
N ALA A 169 0.91 -13.37 -6.59
CA ALA A 169 1.67 -14.58 -6.95
C ALA A 169 0.78 -15.84 -6.96
N ARG A 170 -0.16 -15.92 -6.02
CA ARG A 170 -1.15 -17.01 -5.93
C ARG A 170 -2.19 -16.93 -7.06
N GLU A 171 -2.78 -15.76 -7.30
CA GLU A 171 -3.78 -15.58 -8.35
C GLU A 171 -3.21 -15.85 -9.74
N PHE A 172 -2.03 -15.31 -10.07
CA PHE A 172 -1.43 -15.50 -11.39
C PHE A 172 -1.11 -16.97 -11.69
N PHE A 173 -0.77 -17.76 -10.67
CA PHE A 173 -0.67 -19.21 -10.81
C PHE A 173 -2.04 -19.86 -11.07
N TYR A 174 -3.09 -19.51 -10.32
CA TYR A 174 -4.45 -20.02 -10.58
C TYR A 174 -4.99 -19.65 -11.96
N LEU A 175 -4.67 -18.47 -12.50
CA LEU A 175 -5.07 -18.08 -13.86
C LEU A 175 -4.41 -18.92 -14.97
N THR A 176 -3.36 -19.70 -14.68
CA THR A 176 -2.80 -20.67 -15.66
C THR A 176 -3.54 -22.01 -15.71
N LYS A 177 -4.47 -22.24 -14.78
CA LYS A 177 -5.35 -23.42 -14.75
C LYS A 177 -6.68 -23.15 -15.44
#